data_AF-A0A482VIE9-F1
#
_entry.id   AF-A0A482VIE9-F1
#
_cell.length_a   1.000
_cell.length_b   1.000
_cell.length_c   1.000
_cell.angle_alpha   90.00
_cell.angle_beta   90.00
_cell.angle_gamma   90.00
#
_symmetry.space_group_name_H-M   'P 1'
#
loop_
_entity.id
_entity.type
_entity.pdbx_description
1 polymer ?
#
loop_
_entity_poly.entity_id
_entity_poly.type
_entity_poly.pdbx_seq_one_letter_code
_entity_poly.pdbx_strand_id
1 'polypeptide(L)' 'MGWYHCDLDKLPDDLSTKFVELGPDEETIKFLQQSEEKSDWIPTQIWHSIVKAFLGWFMTQTSINGTTKTRQDGVGKV' A
#
# COMPACT_ATOMS: atom_id res chain seq x y z
N MET A 1 3.56 -9.31 19.81
CA MET A 1 4.70 -9.25 18.86
C MET A 1 5.80 -10.14 19.41
N GLY A 2 6.12 -11.24 18.73
CA GLY A 2 7.30 -12.06 19.05
C GLY A 2 8.50 -11.55 18.25
N TRP A 3 9.69 -11.56 18.84
CA TRP A 3 10.93 -11.27 18.13
C TRP A 3 11.34 -12.47 17.27
N TYR A 4 12.28 -12.27 16.34
CA TYR A 4 12.78 -13.36 15.51
C TYR A 4 13.57 -14.35 16.37
N HIS A 5 13.12 -15.59 16.42
CA HIS A 5 13.82 -16.68 17.11
C HIS A 5 14.57 -17.56 16.12
N CYS A 6 15.80 -17.94 16.50
CA CYS A 6 16.61 -18.85 15.71
C CYS A 6 16.27 -20.30 16.06
N ASP A 7 15.97 -21.10 15.04
CA ASP A 7 15.74 -22.53 15.19
C ASP A 7 17.09 -23.26 15.19
N LEU A 8 17.60 -23.54 16.39
CA LEU A 8 18.92 -24.13 16.60
C LEU A 8 19.02 -25.57 16.12
N ASP A 9 17.90 -26.29 16.00
CA ASP A 9 17.88 -27.67 15.47
C ASP A 9 18.22 -27.71 13.97
N LYS A 10 18.15 -26.56 13.29
CA LYS A 10 18.55 -26.40 11.90
C LYS A 10 20.01 -25.96 11.74
N LEU A 11 20.71 -25.66 12.83
CA LEU A 11 22.11 -25.23 12.79
C LEU A 11 23.04 -26.43 13.08
N PRO A 12 24.22 -26.48 12.43
CA PRO A 12 25.30 -27.39 12.83
C PRO A 12 25.68 -27.23 14.31
N ASP A 13 26.02 -28.35 14.98
CA ASP A 13 26.31 -28.39 16.42
C ASP A 13 27.43 -27.42 16.88
N ASP A 14 28.39 -27.14 16.00
CA ASP A 14 29.52 -26.24 16.26
C ASP A 14 29.13 -24.76 16.24
N LEU A 15 28.03 -24.43 15.55
CA LEU A 15 27.45 -23.09 15.47
C LEU A 15 26.34 -22.89 16.51
N SER A 16 25.49 -23.89 16.73
CA SER A 16 24.37 -23.79 17.70
C SER A 16 24.89 -23.54 19.12
N THR A 17 25.98 -24.18 19.51
CA THR A 17 26.64 -24.01 20.82
C THR A 17 27.29 -22.64 21.03
N LYS A 18 27.54 -21.88 19.96
CA LYS A 18 28.16 -20.54 20.00
C LYS A 18 27.16 -19.42 19.70
N PHE A 19 25.92 -19.77 19.34
CA PHE A 19 24.91 -18.78 18.97
C PHE A 19 24.43 -18.03 20.22
N VAL A 20 24.39 -16.70 20.12
CA VAL A 20 23.81 -15.83 21.13
C VAL A 20 22.70 -15.03 20.47
N GLU A 21 21.47 -15.23 20.93
CA GLU A 21 20.32 -14.55 20.38
C GLU A 21 20.29 -13.08 20.83
N LEU A 22 20.25 -12.17 19.85
CA LEU A 22 20.14 -10.74 20.10
C LEU A 22 18.68 -10.34 20.13
N GLY A 23 18.24 -9.79 21.26
CA GLY A 23 16.92 -9.19 21.40
C GLY A 23 16.83 -7.82 20.73
N PRO A 24 15.61 -7.30 20.53
CA PRO A 24 15.42 -5.93 20.08
C PRO A 24 15.89 -4.95 21.14
N ASP A 25 16.58 -3.90 20.71
CA ASP A 25 16.71 -2.70 21.51
C ASP A 25 15.39 -1.89 21.54
N GLU A 26 15.28 -0.97 22.48
CA GLU A 26 14.07 -0.16 22.70
C GLU A 26 13.70 0.71 21.50
N GLU A 27 14.70 1.20 20.76
CA GLU A 27 14.47 2.01 19.55
C GLU A 27 13.85 1.17 18.44
N THR A 28 14.32 -0.06 18.27
CA THR A 28 13.77 -1.00 17.29
C THR A 28 12.32 -1.39 17.61
N ILE A 29 11.96 -1.59 18.88
CA ILE A 29 10.56 -1.82 19.27
C ILE A 29 9.70 -0.61 18.90
N LYS A 30 10.18 0.60 19.18
CA LYS A 30 9.47 1.84 18.88
C LYS A 30 9.30 2.06 17.38
N PHE A 31 10.31 1.74 16.59
CA PHE A 31 10.25 1.78 15.13
C PHE A 31 9.20 0.80 14.58
N LEU A 32 9.13 -0.42 15.13
CA LEU A 32 8.15 -1.42 14.71
C LEU A 32 6.72 -0.98 15.01
N GLN A 33 6.46 -0.44 16.21
CA GLN A 33 5.15 0.12 16.56
C GLN A 33 4.74 1.24 15.60
N GLN A 34 5.64 2.19 15.33
CA GLN A 34 5.36 3.27 14.40
C GLN A 34 5.14 2.78 12.96
N SER A 35 5.83 1.71 12.56
CA SER A 35 5.68 1.12 11.24
C SER A 35 4.33 0.42 11.09
N GLU A 36 3.88 -0.31 12.11
CA GLU A 36 2.56 -0.94 12.17
C GLU A 36 1.45 0.12 12.04
N GLU A 37 1.49 1.15 12.89
CA GLU A 37 0.54 2.27 12.87
C GLU A 37 0.49 2.98 11.50
N LYS A 38 1.65 3.23 10.88
CA LYS A 38 1.72 3.85 9.55
C LYS A 38 1.19 2.91 8.47
N SER A 39 1.44 1.61 8.58
CA SER A 39 1.03 0.62 7.59
C SER A 39 -0.49 0.46 7.50
N ASP A 40 -1.24 0.68 8.57
CA ASP A 40 -2.72 0.61 8.54
C ASP A 40 -3.34 1.75 7.71
N TRP A 41 -2.68 2.90 7.67
CA TRP A 41 -3.16 4.09 6.96
C TRP A 41 -2.81 4.09 5.47
N ILE A 42 -1.64 3.55 5.10
CA ILE A 42 -1.11 3.60 3.73
C ILE A 42 -2.04 2.93 2.69
N PRO A 43 -2.60 1.73 2.91
CA PRO A 43 -3.49 1.06 1.96
C PRO A 43 -4.74 1.88 1.68
N THR A 44 -5.32 2.50 2.70
CA THR A 44 -6.51 3.33 2.57
C THR A 44 -6.23 4.55 1.67
N GLN A 45 -5.07 5.19 1.84
CA GLN A 45 -4.67 6.31 0.97
C GLN A 45 -4.44 5.89 -0.48
N ILE A 46 -3.78 4.76 -0.69
CA ILE A 46 -3.54 4.21 -2.02
C ILE A 46 -4.88 3.87 -2.68
N TRP A 47 -5.79 3.23 -1.95
CA TRP A 47 -7.13 2.90 -2.43
C TRP A 47 -7.92 4.15 -2.83
N HIS A 48 -7.93 5.19 -1.99
CA HIS A 48 -8.56 6.46 -2.35
C HIS A 48 -7.98 7.07 -3.62
N SER A 49 -6.67 6.99 -3.81
CA SER A 49 -5.99 7.51 -5.00
C SER A 49 -6.36 6.72 -6.25
N ILE A 50 -6.43 5.38 -6.16
CA ILE A 50 -6.88 4.50 -7.24
C ILE A 50 -8.34 4.79 -7.61
N VAL A 51 -9.24 4.86 -6.62
CA VAL A 51 -10.67 5.13 -6.86
C VAL A 51 -10.86 6.50 -7.50
N LYS A 52 -10.17 7.54 -7.02
CA LYS A 52 -10.24 8.87 -7.63
C LYS A 52 -9.71 8.89 -9.07
N ALA A 53 -8.59 8.21 -9.33
CA ALA A 53 -8.03 8.12 -10.67
C ALA A 53 -8.98 7.38 -11.62
N PHE A 54 -9.53 6.25 -11.19
CA PHE A 54 -10.47 5.45 -11.97
C PHE A 54 -11.78 6.20 -12.24
N LEU A 55 -12.41 6.76 -11.19
CA LEU A 55 -13.64 7.55 -11.33
C LEU A 55 -13.39 8.81 -12.17
N GLY A 56 -12.25 9.49 -11.98
CA GLY A 56 -11.88 10.65 -12.77
C GLY A 56 -11.73 10.31 -14.25
N TRP A 57 -11.01 9.24 -14.58
CA TRP A 57 -10.86 8.75 -15.95
C TRP A 57 -12.21 8.31 -16.55
N PHE A 58 -13.02 7.56 -15.80
CA PHE A 58 -14.35 7.11 -16.24
C PHE A 58 -15.32 8.26 -16.49
N MET A 59 -15.40 9.21 -15.57
CA MET A 59 -16.19 10.44 -15.72
C MET A 59 -15.69 11.28 -16.88
N THR A 60 -14.37 11.35 -17.09
CA THR A 60 -13.76 12.07 -18.22
C THR A 60 -14.13 11.42 -19.55
N GLN A 61 -14.05 10.09 -19.69
CA GLN A 61 -14.46 9.43 -20.93
C GLN A 61 -15.97 9.56 -21.21
N THR A 62 -16.79 9.52 -20.17
CA THR A 62 -18.24 9.71 -20.30
C THR A 62 -18.59 11.17 -20.62
N SER A 63 -17.87 12.13 -20.03
CA SER A 63 -18.05 13.59 -20.24
C SER A 63 -17.52 14.07 -21.59
N ILE A 64 -16.36 13.60 -22.04
CA ILE A 64 -15.76 13.97 -23.34
C ILE A 64 -16.64 13.47 -24.50
N ASN A 65 -17.22 12.27 -24.36
CA ASN A 65 -18.18 11.74 -25.33
C ASN A 65 -19.57 12.41 -25.22
N GLY A 66 -19.91 13.04 -24.09
CA GLY A 66 -21.16 13.78 -23.88
C GLY A 66 -21.11 15.24 -24.35
N THR A 67 -20.00 15.94 -24.12
CA THR A 67 -19.82 17.36 -24.46
C THR A 67 -19.56 17.58 -25.95
N THR A 68 -18.97 16.59 -26.64
CA THR A 68 -18.79 16.65 -28.09
C THR A 68 -20.09 16.34 -28.84
N LYS A 69 -20.99 15.54 -28.26
CA LYS A 69 -22.28 15.20 -28.89
C LYS A 69 -23.34 16.30 -28.78
N THR A 70 -23.17 17.28 -27.89
CA THR A 70 -24.15 18.38 -27.71
C THR A 70 -23.77 19.68 -28.44
N ARG A 71 -22.68 19.72 -29.21
CA ARG A 71 -22.34 20.87 -30.07
C ARG A 71 -22.43 20.59 -31.58
N GLN A 72 -22.87 19.40 -31.99
CA GLN A 72 -23.07 19.06 -33.41
C GLN A 72 -24.54 18.85 -33.83
N ASP A 73 -25.51 19.19 -32.97
CA ASP A 73 -26.95 19.17 -33.33
C ASP A 73 -27.57 20.59 -33.35
N GLY A 74 -26.74 21.64 -33.35
CA GLY A 74 -27.17 23.05 -33.31
C GLY A 74 -26.93 23.86 -34.59
N VAL A 75 -26.56 23.22 -35.71
CA VAL A 75 -26.46 23.90 -37.02
C VAL A 75 -27.23 23.08 -38.05
N GLY A 76 -28.45 23.52 -38.33
CA GLY A 76 -29.21 23.12 -39.51
C GLY A 76 -30.53 22.42 -39.23
N LYS A 77 -31.59 23.20 -38.99
CA LYS A 77 -32.73 23.36 -39.93
C LYS A 77 -33.86 24.12 -39.25
N VAL A 78 -34.31 25.15 -39.99
CA VAL A 78 -35.49 26.03 -39.88
C VAL A 78 -35.59 26.96 -38.68
#